data_AF-A0A8I6SDA3-F1
#
_entry.id   AF-A0A8I6SDA3-F1
#
_cell.length_a   1.000
_cell.length_b   1.000
_cell.length_c   1.000
_cell.angle_alpha   90.00
_cell.angle_beta   90.00
_cell.angle_gamma   90.00
#
_symmetry.space_group_name_H-M   'P 1'
#
loop_
_entity.id
_entity.type
_entity.pdbx_description
1 polymer ?
#
loop_
_entity_poly.entity_id
_entity_poly.type
_entity_poly.pdbx_seq_one_letter_code
_entity_poly.pdbx_strand_id
1 'polypeptide(L)'
;MFVSKKVERESIKIHSDVIRLVASMNKNYGAMLTIEILFASVQACLAGYQIMVGLENLHSNLLVFFITFIFVWLLPSMICFCGQEIETESENIHRLLHYNSWFQRSPENRKTVFFQMLMMSKPLKLHFRNFIVFNVAQLAGVLQSAYTVMTMMRLFFN
;
A
#
# COMPACT_ATOMS: atom_id res chain seq x y z
N MET A 1 -29.45 -12.17 16.07
CA MET A 1 -29.11 -12.88 14.82
C MET A 1 -28.04 -13.91 15.12
N PHE A 2 -28.41 -15.18 15.28
CA PHE A 2 -27.46 -16.25 15.63
C PHE A 2 -26.73 -16.67 14.34
N VAL A 3 -25.50 -16.19 14.17
CA VAL A 3 -24.63 -16.67 13.10
C VAL A 3 -24.37 -18.16 13.35
N SER A 4 -24.65 -19.00 12.36
CA SER A 4 -24.44 -20.45 12.46
C SER A 4 -22.94 -20.74 12.71
N LYS A 5 -22.62 -21.69 13.61
CA LYS A 5 -21.24 -22.11 13.93
C LYS A 5 -20.40 -22.45 12.68
N LYS A 6 -21.06 -22.84 11.58
CA LYS A 6 -20.41 -23.11 10.28
C LYS A 6 -19.83 -21.83 9.65
N VAL A 7 -20.61 -20.75 9.64
CA VAL A 7 -20.21 -19.45 9.08
C VAL A 7 -19.04 -18.86 9.84
N GLU A 8 -19.04 -18.97 11.18
CA GLU A 8 -17.92 -18.49 12.01
C GLU A 8 -16.61 -19.20 11.69
N ARG A 9 -16.64 -20.52 11.51
CA ARG A 9 -15.44 -21.31 11.13
C ARG A 9 -14.95 -20.96 9.73
N GLU A 10 -15.86 -20.73 8.79
CA GLU A 10 -15.51 -20.32 7.42
C GLU A 10 -14.84 -18.95 7.40
N SER A 11 -15.36 -17.96 8.14
CA SER A 11 -14.74 -16.64 8.26
C SER A 11 -13.35 -16.70 8.89
N ILE A 12 -13.13 -17.56 9.89
CA ILE A 12 -11.80 -17.77 10.51
C ILE A 12 -10.81 -18.33 9.49
N LYS A 13 -11.21 -19.33 8.70
CA LYS A 13 -10.35 -19.94 7.69
C LYS A 13 -9.96 -18.92 6.63
N ILE A 14 -10.93 -18.20 6.07
CA ILE A 14 -10.69 -17.16 5.06
C ILE A 14 -9.72 -16.11 5.61
N HIS A 15 -9.93 -15.63 6.84
CA HIS A 15 -9.04 -14.64 7.43
C HIS A 15 -7.61 -15.18 7.63
N SER A 16 -7.46 -16.41 8.12
CA SER A 16 -6.14 -17.07 8.24
C SER A 16 -5.46 -17.24 6.88
N ASP A 17 -6.21 -17.57 5.84
CA ASP A 17 -5.69 -17.76 4.49
C ASP A 17 -5.24 -16.42 3.88
N VAL A 18 -6.02 -15.34 4.09
CA VAL A 18 -5.64 -13.97 3.69
C VAL A 18 -4.36 -13.52 4.41
N ILE A 19 -4.24 -13.73 5.73
CA ILE A 19 -3.01 -13.41 6.47
C ILE A 19 -1.82 -14.16 5.88
N ARG A 20 -1.98 -15.46 5.61
CA ARG A 20 -0.91 -16.29 5.05
C ARG A 20 -0.52 -15.85 3.63
N LEU A 21 -1.50 -15.46 2.82
CA LEU A 21 -1.28 -14.96 1.47
C LEU A 21 -0.48 -13.65 1.52
N VAL A 22 -0.92 -12.67 2.30
CA VAL A 22 -0.21 -11.38 2.47
C VAL A 22 1.20 -11.59 3.01
N ALA A 23 1.39 -12.49 3.98
CA ALA A 23 2.72 -12.82 4.50
C ALA A 23 3.62 -13.45 3.41
N SER A 24 3.06 -14.32 2.57
CA SER A 24 3.78 -14.95 1.46
C SER A 24 4.12 -13.93 0.36
N MET A 25 3.21 -13.01 0.07
CA MET A 25 3.44 -11.90 -0.86
C MET A 25 4.56 -10.98 -0.36
N ASN A 26 4.52 -10.58 0.92
CA ASN A 26 5.57 -9.75 1.51
C ASN A 26 6.94 -10.44 1.47
N LYS A 27 6.98 -11.76 1.72
CA LYS A 27 8.23 -12.54 1.69
C LYS A 27 8.81 -12.66 0.29
N ASN A 28 7.99 -12.94 -0.71
CA ASN A 28 8.45 -13.24 -2.06
C ASN A 28 8.59 -11.98 -2.93
N TYR A 29 7.62 -11.06 -2.84
CA TYR A 29 7.52 -9.88 -3.71
C TYR A 29 7.91 -8.58 -3.01
N GLY A 30 8.04 -8.53 -1.69
CA GLY A 30 8.36 -7.28 -0.99
C GLY A 30 9.63 -6.60 -1.51
N ALA A 31 10.70 -7.36 -1.75
CA ALA A 31 11.95 -6.82 -2.31
C ALA A 31 11.76 -6.29 -3.74
N MET A 32 11.05 -7.06 -4.57
CA MET A 32 10.77 -6.70 -5.96
C MET A 32 9.95 -5.40 -6.04
N LEU A 33 8.90 -5.28 -5.23
CA LEU A 33 8.06 -4.07 -5.15
C LEU A 33 8.85 -2.86 -4.66
N THR A 34 9.76 -3.03 -3.69
CA THR A 34 10.65 -1.95 -3.26
C THR A 34 11.55 -1.48 -4.39
N ILE A 35 12.18 -2.40 -5.13
CA ILE A 35 13.04 -2.06 -6.26
C ILE A 35 12.24 -1.34 -7.35
N GLU A 36 11.01 -1.80 -7.63
CA GLU A 36 10.12 -1.17 -8.60
C GLU A 36 9.81 0.29 -8.24
N ILE A 37 9.45 0.57 -6.98
CA ILE A 37 9.17 1.94 -6.53
C ILE A 37 10.42 2.82 -6.58
N LEU A 38 11.58 2.29 -6.20
CA LEU A 38 12.85 3.01 -6.31
C LEU A 38 13.17 3.35 -7.77
N PHE A 39 13.04 2.38 -8.67
CA PHE A 39 13.30 2.58 -10.09
C PHE A 39 12.33 3.58 -10.71
N ALA A 40 11.04 3.46 -10.43
CA ALA A 40 10.02 4.41 -10.87
C ALA A 40 10.29 5.82 -10.32
N SER A 41 10.76 5.95 -9.08
CA SER A 41 11.10 7.27 -8.50
C SER A 41 12.25 7.95 -9.26
N VAL A 42 13.29 7.20 -9.63
CA VAL A 42 14.43 7.72 -10.40
C VAL A 42 13.98 8.11 -11.80
N GLN A 43 13.23 7.25 -12.48
CA GLN A 43 12.68 7.54 -13.81
C GLN A 43 11.77 8.77 -13.81
N ALA A 44 10.92 8.91 -12.79
CA ALA A 44 10.05 10.07 -12.63
C ALA A 44 10.86 11.37 -12.42
N CYS A 45 11.92 11.33 -11.61
CA CYS A 45 12.81 12.50 -11.42
C CYS A 45 13.46 12.93 -12.74
N LEU A 46 13.96 11.97 -13.54
CA LEU A 46 14.57 12.25 -14.83
C LEU A 46 13.55 12.81 -15.83
N ALA A 47 12.39 12.18 -15.95
CA ALA A 47 11.32 12.66 -16.83
C ALA A 47 10.81 14.05 -16.42
N GLY A 48 10.67 14.31 -15.11
CA GLY A 48 10.30 15.61 -14.56
C GLY A 48 11.33 16.70 -14.86
N TYR A 49 12.62 16.39 -14.76
CA TYR A 49 13.68 17.31 -15.17
C TYR A 49 13.65 17.62 -16.68
N GLN A 50 13.46 16.62 -17.53
CA GLN A 50 13.34 16.82 -18.99
C GLN A 50 12.13 17.69 -19.35
N ILE A 51 11.02 17.55 -18.61
CA ILE A 51 9.85 18.44 -18.74
C ILE A 51 10.24 19.89 -18.40
N MET A 52 10.93 20.12 -17.27
CA MET A 52 11.33 21.48 -16.85
C MET A 52 12.24 22.15 -17.89
N VAL A 53 13.29 21.46 -18.33
CA VAL A 53 14.23 21.98 -19.35
C VAL A 53 13.54 22.15 -20.71
N GLY A 54 12.67 21.23 -21.08
CA GLY A 54 11.92 21.30 -22.33
C GLY A 54 10.96 22.49 -22.39
N LEU A 55 10.38 22.89 -21.26
CA LEU A 55 9.50 24.06 -21.15
C LEU A 55 10.26 25.37 -21.37
N GLU A 56 11.49 25.46 -20.86
CA GLU A 56 12.34 26.65 -21.03
C GLU A 56 12.88 26.76 -22.48
N ASN A 57 13.22 25.64 -23.10
CA ASN A 57 13.84 25.60 -24.43
C ASN A 57 12.86 25.32 -25.60
N LEU A 58 11.54 25.31 -25.36
CA LEU A 58 10.48 24.99 -26.34
C LEU A 58 10.77 23.71 -27.15
N HIS A 59 11.16 22.64 -26.46
CA HIS A 59 11.53 21.38 -27.10
C HIS A 59 10.30 20.65 -27.64
N SER A 60 10.37 20.13 -28.88
CA SER A 60 9.25 19.44 -29.53
C SER A 60 8.82 18.14 -28.83
N ASN A 61 9.71 17.53 -28.03
CA ASN A 61 9.47 16.24 -27.37
C ASN A 61 8.78 16.34 -26.00
N LEU A 62 8.33 17.53 -25.58
CA LEU A 62 7.68 17.75 -24.29
C LEU A 62 6.53 16.77 -24.01
N LEU A 63 5.66 16.55 -24.99
CA LEU A 63 4.52 15.63 -24.85
C LEU A 63 4.96 14.20 -24.52
N VAL A 64 6.06 13.73 -25.11
CA VAL A 64 6.60 12.39 -24.85
C VAL A 64 7.06 12.27 -23.40
N PHE A 65 7.75 13.29 -22.88
CA PHE A 65 8.21 13.30 -21.49
C PHE A 65 7.07 13.40 -20.49
N PHE A 66 6.04 14.20 -20.78
CA PHE A 66 4.82 14.27 -19.96
C PHE A 66 4.08 12.94 -19.91
N ILE A 67 3.86 12.30 -21.06
CA ILE A 67 3.23 10.98 -21.14
C ILE A 67 4.07 9.97 -20.35
N THR A 68 5.38 9.94 -20.58
CA THR A 68 6.30 9.03 -19.85
C THR A 68 6.20 9.23 -18.34
N PHE A 69 6.19 10.48 -17.87
CA PHE A 69 6.08 10.80 -16.44
C PHE A 69 4.79 10.24 -15.82
N ILE A 70 3.65 10.38 -16.51
CA ILE A 70 2.37 9.85 -16.04
C ILE A 70 2.40 8.32 -15.98
N PHE A 71 2.91 7.66 -17.03
CA PHE A 71 2.96 6.20 -17.09
C PHE A 71 3.87 5.59 -16.03
N VAL A 72 5.00 6.22 -15.73
CA VAL A 72 5.94 5.76 -14.69
C VAL A 72 5.28 5.72 -13.31
N TRP A 73 4.36 6.65 -13.00
CA TRP A 73 3.66 6.66 -11.72
C TRP A 73 2.47 5.69 -11.62
N LEU A 74 2.03 5.11 -12.75
CA LEU A 74 0.83 4.26 -12.78
C LEU A 74 1.03 2.97 -11.97
N LEU A 75 2.14 2.27 -12.15
CA LEU A 75 2.42 1.01 -11.44
C LEU A 75 2.62 1.23 -9.92
N PRO A 76 3.47 2.16 -9.45
CA PRO A 76 3.61 2.44 -8.02
C PRO A 76 2.30 2.88 -7.36
N SER A 77 1.49 3.69 -8.07
CA SER A 77 0.20 4.15 -7.53
C SER A 77 -0.80 3.00 -7.36
N MET A 78 -0.89 2.08 -8.33
CA MET A 78 -1.72 0.88 -8.19
C MET A 78 -1.26 0.01 -7.01
N ILE A 79 0.04 -0.25 -6.87
CA ILE A 79 0.58 -1.08 -5.78
C ILE A 79 0.25 -0.45 -4.41
N CYS A 80 0.52 0.85 -4.25
CA CYS A 80 0.25 1.57 -3.00
C CYS A 80 -1.24 1.70 -2.70
N PHE A 81 -2.10 1.82 -3.72
CA PHE A 81 -3.55 1.81 -3.57
C PHE A 81 -4.05 0.45 -3.08
N CYS A 82 -3.62 -0.65 -3.73
CA CYS A 82 -3.93 -2.00 -3.28
C CYS A 82 -3.49 -2.24 -1.82
N GLY A 83 -2.30 -1.78 -1.44
CA GLY A 83 -1.82 -1.90 -0.06
C GLY A 83 -2.66 -1.09 0.94
N GLN A 84 -3.12 0.10 0.56
CA GLN A 84 -4.02 0.91 1.37
C GLN A 84 -5.40 0.27 1.55
N GLU A 85 -5.97 -0.31 0.51
CA GLU A 85 -7.25 -1.02 0.58
C GLU A 85 -7.15 -2.23 1.53
N ILE A 86 -6.07 -3.02 1.42
CA ILE A 86 -5.82 -4.15 2.33
C ILE A 86 -5.70 -3.68 3.78
N GLU A 87 -4.99 -2.59 4.04
CA GLU A 87 -4.84 -2.01 5.37
C GLU A 87 -6.18 -1.52 5.93
N THR A 88 -6.96 -0.81 5.10
CA THR A 88 -8.26 -0.21 5.48
C THR A 88 -9.31 -1.28 5.76
N GLU A 89 -9.44 -2.30 4.90
CA GLU A 89 -10.35 -3.42 5.10
C GLU A 89 -9.99 -4.23 6.35
N SER A 90 -8.69 -4.44 6.60
CA SER A 90 -8.23 -5.10 7.82
C SER A 90 -8.64 -4.35 9.09
N GLU A 91 -8.53 -3.01 9.09
CA GLU A 91 -8.98 -2.18 10.21
C GLU A 91 -10.51 -2.18 10.35
N ASN A 92 -11.24 -2.16 9.25
CA ASN A 92 -12.70 -2.16 9.25
C ASN A 92 -13.26 -3.44 9.88
N ILE A 93 -12.71 -4.61 9.50
CA ILE A 93 -13.08 -5.90 10.11
C ILE A 93 -12.79 -5.88 11.63
N HIS A 94 -11.64 -5.34 12.05
CA HIS A 94 -11.31 -5.21 13.46
C HIS A 94 -12.32 -4.33 14.21
N ARG A 95 -12.71 -3.18 13.65
CA ARG A 95 -13.74 -2.29 14.22
C ARG A 95 -15.09 -2.98 14.33
N LEU A 96 -15.54 -3.66 13.28
CA LEU A 96 -16.82 -4.37 13.27
C LEU A 96 -16.88 -5.48 14.34
N LEU A 97 -15.78 -6.20 14.56
CA LEU A 97 -15.69 -7.17 15.65
C LEU A 97 -15.72 -6.51 17.04
N HIS A 98 -15.13 -5.33 17.18
CA HIS A 98 -15.18 -4.57 18.43
C HIS A 98 -16.59 -4.13 18.79
N TYR A 99 -17.39 -3.68 17.80
CA TYR A 99 -18.76 -3.24 18.00
C TYR A 99 -19.78 -4.39 18.07
N ASN A 100 -19.39 -5.61 17.68
CA ASN A 100 -20.24 -6.77 17.85
C ASN A 100 -20.45 -7.05 19.34
N SER A 101 -21.65 -7.43 19.75
CA SER A 101 -22.01 -7.81 21.13
C SER A 101 -21.36 -9.14 21.56
N TRP A 102 -20.06 -9.31 21.34
CA TRP A 102 -19.30 -10.53 21.62
C TRP A 102 -19.35 -10.92 23.10
N PHE A 103 -19.52 -9.93 23.98
CA PHE A 103 -19.74 -10.13 25.42
C PHE A 103 -21.04 -10.87 25.73
N GLN A 104 -22.08 -10.76 24.90
CA GLN A 104 -23.38 -11.41 25.12
C GLN A 104 -23.42 -12.86 24.58
N ARG A 105 -22.34 -13.34 23.95
CA ARG A 105 -22.26 -14.70 23.40
C ARG A 105 -21.85 -15.73 24.44
N SER A 106 -22.11 -17.01 24.12
CA SER A 106 -21.72 -18.16 24.93
C SER A 106 -20.21 -18.20 25.22
N PRO A 107 -19.77 -18.81 26.33
CA PRO A 107 -18.37 -18.79 26.75
C PRO A 107 -17.39 -19.38 25.72
N GLU A 108 -17.80 -20.42 24.99
CA GLU A 108 -17.01 -21.04 23.92
C GLU A 108 -16.82 -20.08 22.73
N ASN A 109 -17.89 -19.43 22.27
CA ASN A 109 -17.82 -18.49 21.14
C ASN A 109 -17.08 -17.21 21.53
N ARG A 110 -17.15 -16.79 22.81
CA ARG A 110 -16.45 -15.61 23.33
C ARG A 110 -14.93 -15.75 23.21
N LYS A 111 -14.36 -16.92 23.54
CA LYS A 111 -12.92 -17.19 23.40
C LYS A 111 -12.45 -17.11 21.95
N THR A 112 -13.24 -17.67 21.03
CA THR A 112 -12.91 -17.66 19.60
C THR A 112 -12.90 -16.24 19.04
N VAL A 113 -13.95 -15.44 19.33
CA VAL A 113 -14.03 -14.04 18.88
C VAL A 113 -12.90 -13.20 19.49
N PHE A 114 -12.59 -13.40 20.78
CA PHE A 114 -11.47 -12.72 21.42
C PHE A 114 -10.13 -13.03 20.76
N PHE A 115 -9.87 -14.29 20.43
CA PHE A 115 -8.65 -14.68 19.71
C PHE A 115 -8.57 -14.05 18.31
N GLN A 116 -9.68 -14.03 17.56
CA GLN A 116 -9.76 -13.34 16.27
C GLN A 116 -9.48 -11.85 16.39
N MET A 117 -10.04 -11.20 17.41
CA MET A 117 -9.84 -9.78 17.68
C MET A 117 -8.38 -9.46 18.02
N LEU A 118 -7.71 -10.34 18.77
CA LEU A 118 -6.29 -10.26 19.06
C LEU A 118 -5.43 -10.44 17.79
N MET A 119 -5.79 -11.38 16.92
CA MET A 119 -5.10 -11.60 15.64
C MET A 119 -5.26 -10.39 14.69
N MET A 120 -6.45 -9.80 14.65
CA MET A 120 -6.78 -8.64 13.80
C MET A 120 -6.34 -7.30 14.37
N SER A 121 -5.88 -7.25 15.64
CA SER A 121 -5.36 -6.03 16.25
C SER A 121 -4.13 -5.47 15.53
N LYS A 122 -3.45 -6.31 14.74
CA LYS A 122 -2.38 -5.89 13.84
C LYS A 122 -2.96 -5.75 12.43
N PRO A 123 -3.04 -4.53 11.87
CA PRO A 123 -3.51 -4.35 10.50
C PRO A 123 -2.63 -5.14 9.52
N LEU A 124 -3.27 -5.79 8.56
CA LEU A 124 -2.58 -6.43 7.44
C LEU A 124 -1.96 -5.34 6.57
N LYS A 125 -0.63 -5.35 6.48
CA LYS A 125 0.11 -4.37 5.67
C LYS A 125 0.97 -5.08 4.64
N LEU A 126 0.90 -4.61 3.40
CA LEU A 126 1.94 -4.91 2.43
C LEU A 126 3.20 -4.14 2.84
N HIS A 127 4.28 -4.85 3.11
CA HIS A 127 5.52 -4.24 3.57
C HIS A 127 6.73 -5.08 3.19
N PHE A 128 7.88 -4.42 3.11
CA PHE A 128 9.17 -5.08 2.97
C PHE A 128 10.01 -4.88 4.24
N ARG A 129 10.35 -5.99 4.91
CA ARG A 129 11.26 -6.05 6.08
C ARG A 129 10.95 -5.03 7.21
N ASN A 130 9.71 -4.57 7.34
CA ASN A 130 9.28 -3.46 8.22
C ASN A 130 9.95 -2.10 7.92
N PHE A 131 10.75 -1.98 6.86
CA PHE A 131 11.37 -0.71 6.47
C PHE A 131 10.45 0.14 5.62
N ILE A 132 9.68 -0.49 4.71
CA ILE A 132 8.79 0.21 3.78
C ILE A 132 7.42 -0.43 3.86
N VAL A 133 6.40 0.38 4.09
CA VAL A 133 4.99 0.00 3.99
C VAL A 133 4.46 0.53 2.67
N PHE A 134 3.84 -0.34 1.87
CA PHE A 134 3.28 0.03 0.59
C PHE A 134 1.87 0.60 0.82
N ASN A 135 1.79 1.90 1.05
CA ASN A 135 0.53 2.62 1.20
C ASN A 135 0.59 4.00 0.53
N VAL A 136 -0.54 4.70 0.51
CA VAL A 136 -0.63 6.02 -0.13
C VAL A 136 0.29 7.04 0.54
N ALA A 137 0.52 6.93 1.86
CA ALA A 137 1.45 7.80 2.58
C ALA A 137 2.90 7.63 2.09
N GLN A 138 3.34 6.39 1.84
CA GLN A 138 4.65 6.12 1.27
C GLN A 138 4.77 6.72 -0.15
N LEU A 139 3.74 6.58 -0.99
CA LEU A 139 3.73 7.17 -2.32
C LEU A 139 3.89 8.71 -2.26
N ALA A 140 3.17 9.37 -1.34
CA ALA A 140 3.29 10.81 -1.11
C ALA A 140 4.71 11.21 -0.67
N GLY A 141 5.33 10.43 0.23
CA GLY A 141 6.71 10.66 0.64
C GLY A 141 7.73 10.52 -0.50
N VAL A 142 7.54 9.54 -1.39
CA VAL A 142 8.39 9.36 -2.58
C VAL A 142 8.19 10.54 -3.56
N LEU A 143 6.95 10.96 -3.80
CA LEU A 143 6.64 12.13 -4.64
C LEU A 143 7.26 13.42 -4.09
N GLN A 144 7.18 13.63 -2.78
CA GLN A 144 7.81 14.78 -2.12
C GLN A 144 9.33 14.75 -2.29
N SER A 145 9.94 13.60 -2.06
CA SER A 145 11.39 13.41 -2.24
C SER A 145 11.81 13.68 -3.69
N ALA A 146 11.04 13.18 -4.66
CA ALA A 146 11.26 13.42 -6.08
C ALA A 146 11.17 14.93 -6.42
N TYR A 147 10.17 15.63 -5.88
CA TYR A 147 10.05 17.08 -6.05
C TYR A 147 11.23 17.87 -5.50
N THR A 148 11.73 17.50 -4.32
CA THR A 148 12.93 18.11 -3.74
C THR A 148 14.14 17.88 -4.63
N VAL A 149 14.36 16.65 -5.10
CA VAL A 149 15.48 16.32 -6.01
C VAL A 149 15.36 17.09 -7.33
N MET A 150 14.18 17.15 -7.94
CA MET A 150 13.95 17.92 -9.17
C MET A 150 14.30 19.40 -8.97
N THR A 151 13.87 19.99 -7.86
CA THR A 151 14.16 21.40 -7.54
C THR A 151 15.66 21.62 -7.32
N MET A 152 16.33 20.71 -6.60
CA MET A 152 17.78 20.78 -6.41
C MET A 152 18.53 20.69 -7.74
N MET A 153 18.16 19.75 -8.61
CA MET A 153 18.74 19.62 -9.95
C MET A 153 18.57 20.92 -10.74
N ARG A 154 17.37 21.53 -10.70
CA ARG A 154 17.15 22.82 -11.34
C ARG A 154 18.08 23.91 -10.81
N LEU A 155 18.30 23.98 -9.50
CA LEU A 155 19.19 24.97 -8.90
C LEU A 155 20.67 24.77 -9.27
N PHE A 156 21.12 23.53 -9.47
CA PHE A 156 22.51 23.24 -9.85
C PHE A 156 22.79 23.44 -11.34
N PHE A 157 21.80 23.23 -12.21
CA PHE A 157 21.95 23.31 -13.66
C PHE A 157 21.45 24.64 -14.28
N ASN A 158 21.07 25.61 -13.45
CA ASN A 158 20.72 26.99 -13.82
C ASN A 158 21.83 27.96 -13.38
#